data_AF-A0A2H0A0X2-F1
#
_entry.id   AF-A0A2H0A0X2-F1
#
_cell.length_a   1.000
_cell.length_b   1.000
_cell.length_c   1.000
_cell.angle_alpha   90.00
_cell.angle_beta   90.00
_cell.angle_gamma   90.00
#
_symmetry.space_group_name_H-M   'P 1'
#
loop_
_entity.id
_entity.type
_entity.pdbx_description
1 polymer ?
#
loop_
_entity_poly.entity_id
_entity_poly.type
_entity_poly.pdbx_seq_one_letter_code
_entity_poly.pdbx_strand_id
1 'polypeptide(L)' 'YSYWNFQGLTTDKHLSFYCGTAWRSSLAWFFAYMMGFPEISNFDDSWFKWSMGEGSAYNGDSPVLNPITDQNPNLP' A
#
# COMPACT_ATOMS: atom_id res chain seq x y z
N TYR A 1 -21.91 -4.63 -8.58
CA TYR A 1 -20.44 -4.61 -8.59
C TYR A 1 -19.96 -3.33 -7.92
N SER A 2 -19.08 -3.40 -6.92
CA SER A 2 -18.56 -2.23 -6.21
C SER A 2 -17.61 -1.41 -7.11
N TYR A 3 -17.47 -0.11 -6.85
CA TYR A 3 -16.52 0.75 -7.57
C TYR A 3 -15.08 0.20 -7.50
N TRP A 4 -14.69 -0.37 -6.37
CA TRP A 4 -13.39 -1.01 -6.16
C TRP A 4 -13.14 -2.16 -7.12
N ASN A 5 -14.14 -3.03 -7.33
CA ASN A 5 -14.03 -4.14 -8.25
C ASN A 5 -13.84 -3.67 -9.71
N PHE A 6 -14.54 -2.59 -10.12
CA PHE A 6 -14.33 -1.95 -11.42
C PHE A 6 -12.91 -1.38 -11.59
N GLN A 7 -12.30 -0.90 -10.51
CA GLN A 7 -10.90 -0.43 -10.47
C GLN A 7 -9.89 -1.60 -10.35
N GLY A 8 -10.34 -2.86 -10.37
CA GLY A 8 -9.47 -4.04 -10.26
C GLY A 8 -9.04 -4.40 -8.83
N LEU A 9 -9.55 -3.69 -7.82
CA LEU A 9 -9.39 -4.02 -6.39
C LEU A 9 -10.37 -5.14 -6.04
N THR A 10 -9.86 -6.36 -6.10
CA THR A 10 -10.63 -7.61 -6.14
C THR A 10 -10.15 -8.53 -5.02
N THR A 11 -11.03 -9.42 -4.54
CA THR A 11 -10.79 -10.25 -3.35
C THR A 11 -9.86 -11.43 -3.59
N ASP A 12 -9.49 -11.72 -4.84
CA ASP A 12 -8.51 -12.74 -5.24
C ASP A 12 -7.05 -12.24 -5.16
N LYS A 13 -6.85 -11.00 -4.71
CA LYS A 13 -5.54 -10.37 -4.57
C LYS A 13 -5.28 -9.99 -3.13
N HIS A 14 -4.02 -9.98 -2.75
CA HIS A 14 -3.57 -9.27 -1.56
C HIS A 14 -3.53 -7.77 -1.86
N LEU A 15 -4.35 -6.98 -1.16
CA LEU A 15 -4.36 -5.51 -1.27
C LEU A 15 -3.55 -4.87 -0.13
N SER A 16 -2.48 -4.16 -0.49
CA SER A 16 -1.70 -3.34 0.46
C SER A 16 -2.00 -1.85 0.25
N PHE A 17 -2.47 -1.17 1.30
CA PHE A 17 -2.83 0.25 1.27
C PHE A 17 -1.66 1.11 1.75
N TYR A 18 -1.42 2.27 1.12
CA TYR A 18 -0.36 3.21 1.53
C TYR A 18 -0.80 4.66 1.38
N CYS A 19 -0.13 5.57 2.10
CA CYS A 19 -0.25 7.00 1.86
C CYS A 19 1.08 7.73 2.11
N GLY A 20 1.10 8.81 2.90
CA GLY A 20 2.33 9.48 3.32
C GLY A 20 3.01 8.75 4.47
N THR A 21 2.26 8.57 5.55
CA THR A 21 2.68 7.96 6.84
C THR A 21 1.56 7.08 7.41
N ALA A 22 0.89 6.30 6.55
CA ALA A 22 -0.20 5.38 6.89
C ALA A 22 -1.57 5.94 7.34
N TRP A 23 -1.68 7.18 7.84
CA TRP A 23 -2.95 7.69 8.42
C TRP A 23 -4.18 7.60 7.52
N ARG A 24 -4.07 8.00 6.25
CA ARG A 24 -5.20 7.96 5.30
C ARG A 24 -5.46 6.54 4.80
N SER A 25 -4.40 5.75 4.63
CA SER A 25 -4.53 4.38 4.18
C SER A 25 -5.12 3.46 5.25
N SER A 26 -4.95 3.75 6.54
CA SER A 26 -5.65 3.06 7.63
C SER A 26 -7.17 3.11 7.47
N LEU A 27 -7.72 4.22 6.98
CA LEU A 27 -9.15 4.33 6.74
C LEU A 27 -9.61 3.43 5.58
N ALA A 28 -8.86 3.40 4.48
CA ALA A 28 -9.16 2.54 3.34
C ALA A 28 -9.01 1.05 3.69
N TRP A 29 -7.95 0.70 4.42
CA TRP A 29 -7.74 -0.63 4.97
C TRP A 29 -8.90 -1.05 5.87
N PHE A 30 -9.36 -0.16 6.76
CA PHE A 30 -10.48 -0.45 7.65
C PHE A 30 -11.79 -0.67 6.87
N PHE A 31 -12.02 0.08 5.80
CA PHE A 31 -13.16 -0.18 4.91
C PHE A 31 -13.04 -1.54 4.20
N ALA A 32 -11.85 -1.91 3.72
CA ALA A 32 -11.60 -3.22 3.11
C ALA A 32 -11.87 -4.36 4.10
N TYR A 33 -11.43 -4.19 5.35
CA TYR A 33 -11.71 -5.10 6.45
C TYR A 33 -13.22 -5.26 6.68
N MET A 34 -13.96 -4.15 6.79
CA MET A 34 -15.42 -4.18 6.95
C MET A 34 -16.16 -4.78 5.75
N MET A 35 -15.61 -4.65 4.55
CA MET A 35 -16.14 -5.27 3.32
C MET A 35 -15.80 -6.77 3.21
N GLY A 36 -14.99 -7.32 4.12
CA GLY A 36 -14.63 -8.74 4.15
C GLY A 36 -13.56 -9.14 3.13
N PHE A 37 -12.67 -8.23 2.74
CA PHE A 37 -11.51 -8.60 1.92
C PHE A 37 -10.59 -9.57 2.71
N PRO A 38 -10.22 -10.72 2.14
CA PRO A 38 -9.59 -11.80 2.89
C PRO A 38 -8.10 -11.58 3.17
N GLU A 39 -7.40 -10.87 2.27
CA GLU A 39 -5.96 -10.62 2.37
C GLU A 39 -5.70 -9.13 2.14
N ILE A 40 -5.44 -8.40 3.24
CA ILE A 40 -5.19 -6.96 3.24
C ILE A 40 -4.10 -6.59 4.24
N SER A 41 -3.26 -5.61 3.89
CA SER A 41 -2.28 -4.99 4.79
C SER A 41 -2.30 -3.47 4.67
N ASN A 42 -1.88 -2.75 5.71
CA ASN A 42 -1.60 -1.31 5.63
C ASN A 42 -0.08 -1.07 5.70
N PHE A 43 0.50 -0.65 4.58
CA PHE A 43 1.94 -0.40 4.48
C PHE A 43 2.34 0.86 5.24
N ASP A 44 2.80 0.68 6.49
CA ASP A 44 3.04 1.76 7.45
C ASP A 44 4.12 2.75 6.98
N ASP A 45 5.24 2.19 6.53
CA ASP A 45 6.39 2.92 5.97
C ASP A 45 6.01 3.89 4.84
N SER A 46 4.99 3.49 4.05
CA SER A 46 4.28 4.34 3.08
C SER A 46 5.24 5.07 2.13
N TRP A 47 4.77 6.18 1.53
CA TRP A 47 5.60 7.03 0.68
C TRP A 47 6.81 7.60 1.41
N PHE A 48 6.67 7.98 2.68
CA PHE A 48 7.72 8.68 3.41
C PHE A 48 9.03 7.91 3.41
N LYS A 49 9.02 6.66 3.89
CA LYS A 49 10.24 5.84 3.92
C LYS A 49 10.64 5.36 2.54
N TRP A 50 9.68 5.05 1.67
CA TRP A 50 9.95 4.69 0.28
C TRP A 50 10.79 5.74 -0.43
N SER A 51 10.38 7.01 -0.31
CA SER A 51 11.06 8.14 -0.95
C SER A 51 12.49 8.35 -0.44
N MET A 52 12.81 7.79 0.73
CA MET A 52 14.12 7.84 1.38
C MET A 52 14.93 6.55 1.24
N GLY A 53 14.42 5.54 0.53
CA GLY A 53 15.13 4.27 0.31
C GLY A 53 16.34 4.40 -0.62
N GLU A 54 17.29 3.49 -0.49
CA GLU A 54 18.44 3.34 -1.41
C GLU A 54 17.93 3.14 -2.85
N GLY A 55 18.37 3.96 -3.80
CA GLY A 55 17.86 3.94 -5.20
C GLY A 55 16.61 4.78 -5.45
N SER A 56 16.00 5.39 -4.43
CA SER A 56 14.83 6.25 -4.64
C SER A 56 15.15 7.45 -5.53
N ALA A 57 14.33 7.64 -6.55
CA ALA A 57 14.27 8.82 -7.41
C ALA A 57 14.12 10.17 -6.71
N TYR A 58 13.61 10.13 -5.49
CA TYR A 58 13.30 11.29 -4.67
C TYR A 58 14.40 11.54 -3.63
N ASN A 59 15.37 10.62 -3.52
CA ASN A 59 16.62 10.78 -2.79
C ASN A 59 17.68 11.43 -3.71
N GLY A 60 17.44 12.67 -4.15
CA GLY A 60 18.39 13.42 -4.97
C GLY A 60 18.60 12.87 -6.39
N ASP A 61 18.10 13.62 -7.37
CA ASP A 61 18.48 13.66 -8.79
C ASP A 61 19.01 12.37 -9.45
N SER A 62 18.26 11.27 -9.45
CA SER A 62 18.19 10.26 -10.54
C SER A 62 17.25 9.08 -10.21
N PRO A 63 16.09 8.92 -10.88
CA PRO A 63 15.13 7.86 -10.59
C PRO A 63 15.55 6.42 -10.87
N VAL A 64 15.65 5.59 -9.82
CA VAL A 64 15.45 4.14 -9.93
C VAL A 64 14.10 3.79 -9.31
N LEU A 65 13.29 3.01 -10.04
CA LEU A 65 12.09 2.40 -9.47
C LEU A 65 12.56 1.36 -8.46
N ASN A 66 12.52 1.70 -7.17
CA ASN A 66 12.66 0.68 -6.16
C ASN A 66 11.50 -0.32 -6.28
N PRO A 67 11.73 -1.61 -6.06
CA PRO A 67 10.66 -2.57 -5.82
C PRO A 67 10.74 -2.98 -4.35
N ILE A 68 10.13 -2.18 -3.44
CA ILE A 68 9.95 -2.61 -2.06
C ILE A 68 8.55 -3.20 -1.96
N THR A 69 8.47 -4.51 -2.11
CA THR A 69 7.34 -5.28 -1.62
C THR A 69 7.24 -5.05 -0.11
N ASP A 70 6.01 -4.90 0.40
CA ASP A 70 5.71 -4.88 1.84
C ASP A 70 6.55 -5.97 2.53
N GLN A 71 7.43 -5.56 3.44
CA GLN A 71 8.35 -6.47 4.11
C GLN A 71 7.62 -7.36 5.12
N ASN A 72 6.41 -6.98 5.53
CA ASN A 72 5.59 -7.72 6.49
C ASN A 72 4.13 -7.80 6.02
N PRO A 73 3.87 -8.49 4.90
CA PRO A 73 2.54 -8.58 4.28
C PRO A 73 1.47 -9.21 5.18
N ASN A 74 1.88 -9.89 6.26
CA ASN A 74 0.98 -10.60 7.16
C ASN A 74 0.66 -9.83 8.45
N LEU A 75 1.17 -8.60 8.60
CA LEU A 75 0.76 -7.73 9.70
C LEU A 75 -0.46 -6.91 9.26
N PRO A 76 -1.49 -6.79 10.11
CA PRO A 76 -2.64 -5.93 9.81
C PRO A 76 -2.20 -4.47 9.64
#